data_AF-A0A812LLG2-F1
#
_entry.id   AF-A0A812LLG2-F1
#
_cell.length_a   1.000
_cell.length_b   1.000
_cell.length_c   1.000
_cell.angle_alpha   90.00
_cell.angle_beta   90.00
_cell.angle_gamma   90.00
#
_symmetry.space_group_name_H-M   'P 1'
#
loop_
_entity.id
_entity.type
_entity.pdbx_description
1 polymer ?
#
loop_
_entity_poly.entity_id
_entity_poly.type
_entity_poly.pdbx_seq_one_letter_code
_entity_poly.pdbx_strand_id
1 'polypeptide(L)'
;MKHARTCVLLAACYGFQRAAAAGDDHHDHAHDHGDHGSFEWAGIFETPESNYLWTAQKVDGSYVDPSMKIVALPATTLTQQGLSDLEAQGKEAMELTCTQVQAGGTITPANNTCYDLQFQATAWQSLFNVDASAVSGIAFFTAHVPTEFEATAHYLKDSIGTDIEPLGELPVKAEEETPMDAGPFAAAFLVNLVTFIGVLLMFGPLRRMMEKPVFSAMLFAFAAGALLACAFFLLLFESTHLIAVGWKTEVDIVWRWGAMILAGMVVPPVVETIISLLTLTRGQGESPPAEDAKQEAETGPELEGLDSAQKFRAKARLLGAVMIGDFFHNLCDGFFIGAAFQVCGNAFGWSVATGTILHELPQELADFVILTGPVVSMSSLKALAFNFLSGLSVLLGCLIIYLTKVDDSLVGLILAFGGGVYLHVGATDCLPKMYDPKLTLGQRICAFLSFAVGAVCIGLILIGHEHCIAEGGAHDHGSGHDGHAH
;
A
#
# COMPACT_ATOMS: atom_id res chain seq x y z
N MET A 1 -30.62 8.67 33.20
CA MET A 1 -30.06 7.45 32.58
C MET A 1 -30.44 7.50 31.10
N LYS A 2 -29.74 8.15 30.16
CA LYS A 2 -28.31 8.38 29.88
C LYS A 2 -27.52 7.07 29.62
N HIS A 3 -27.49 6.68 28.34
CA HIS A 3 -26.38 6.16 27.52
C HIS A 3 -26.80 4.95 26.66
N ALA A 4 -27.16 5.22 25.40
CA ALA A 4 -27.24 4.21 24.35
C ALA A 4 -27.29 4.87 22.95
N ARG A 5 -26.28 5.68 22.56
CA ARG A 5 -26.10 6.18 21.18
C ARG A 5 -24.64 6.58 20.91
N THR A 6 -23.72 5.61 20.82
CA THR A 6 -22.33 5.88 20.31
C THR A 6 -21.64 4.64 19.72
N CYS A 7 -22.36 3.70 19.09
CA CYS A 7 -21.73 2.45 18.58
C CYS A 7 -22.16 2.06 17.16
N VAL A 8 -22.36 3.03 16.26
CA VAL A 8 -22.80 2.73 14.88
C VAL A 8 -21.67 2.85 13.85
N LEU A 9 -20.60 3.63 14.10
CA LEU A 9 -19.49 3.73 13.14
C LEU A 9 -18.47 2.57 13.22
N LEU A 10 -18.19 2.03 14.40
CA LEU A 10 -17.23 0.92 14.57
C LEU A 10 -17.71 -0.41 13.98
N ALA A 11 -19.03 -0.65 13.97
CA ALA A 11 -19.61 -1.86 13.39
C ALA A 11 -19.62 -1.85 11.85
N ALA A 12 -19.57 -0.67 11.23
CA ALA A 12 -19.57 -0.56 9.77
C ALA A 12 -18.21 -0.97 9.17
N CYS A 13 -17.09 -0.64 9.82
CA CYS A 13 -15.76 -1.05 9.34
C CYS A 13 -15.52 -2.56 9.53
N TYR A 14 -15.85 -3.10 10.71
CA TYR A 14 -15.70 -4.54 10.99
C TYR A 14 -16.70 -5.42 10.21
N GLY A 15 -17.90 -4.91 9.93
CA GLY A 15 -18.93 -5.61 9.18
C GLY A 15 -18.64 -5.70 7.68
N PHE A 16 -17.90 -4.73 7.12
CA PHE A 16 -17.57 -4.71 5.70
C PHE A 16 -16.41 -5.66 5.35
N GLN A 17 -15.39 -5.77 6.21
CA GLN A 17 -14.29 -6.74 6.04
C GLN A 17 -14.78 -8.19 6.03
N ARG A 18 -15.82 -8.52 6.80
CA ARG A 18 -16.42 -9.87 6.81
C ARG A 18 -17.33 -10.15 5.61
N ALA A 19 -17.87 -9.12 4.94
CA ALA A 19 -18.72 -9.30 3.77
C ALA A 19 -17.91 -9.48 2.48
N ALA A 20 -16.70 -8.93 2.41
CA ALA A 20 -15.78 -9.13 1.29
C ALA A 20 -15.12 -10.53 1.29
N ALA A 21 -15.10 -11.22 2.44
CA ALA A 21 -14.55 -12.58 2.59
C ALA A 21 -15.60 -13.71 2.39
N ALA A 22 -16.80 -13.40 1.88
CA ALA A 22 -17.92 -14.35 1.80
C ALA A 22 -18.49 -14.52 0.38
N GLY A 23 -17.67 -14.28 -0.65
CA GLY A 23 -17.99 -14.59 -2.04
C GLY A 23 -17.22 -15.82 -2.52
N ASP A 24 -17.57 -17.00 -1.98
CA ASP A 24 -17.17 -18.28 -2.57
C ASP A 24 -17.95 -18.47 -3.87
N ASP A 25 -17.36 -18.08 -5.00
CA ASP A 25 -17.80 -18.53 -6.32
C ASP A 25 -17.21 -19.94 -6.55
N HIS A 26 -18.01 -20.94 -6.19
CA HIS A 26 -17.84 -22.32 -6.66
C HIS A 26 -17.92 -22.36 -8.19
N HIS A 27 -16.76 -22.33 -8.84
CA HIS A 27 -16.63 -22.72 -10.23
C HIS A 27 -16.03 -24.12 -10.32
N ASP A 28 -16.92 -25.11 -10.47
CA ASP A 28 -16.59 -26.46 -10.90
C ASP A 28 -15.91 -26.41 -12.28
N HIS A 29 -14.58 -26.41 -12.29
CA HIS A 29 -13.82 -26.67 -13.50
C HIS A 29 -13.53 -28.15 -13.60
N ALA A 30 -14.34 -28.82 -14.43
CA ALA A 30 -14.04 -30.15 -14.94
C ALA A 30 -12.68 -30.11 -15.66
N HIS A 31 -11.65 -30.69 -15.04
CA HIS A 31 -10.34 -30.86 -15.64
C HIS A 31 -10.45 -31.78 -16.86
N ASP A 32 -10.16 -31.22 -18.03
CA ASP A 32 -9.85 -31.97 -19.24
C ASP A 32 -8.53 -32.72 -18.99
N HIS A 33 -8.60 -34.05 -18.97
CA HIS A 33 -7.46 -34.94 -18.76
C HIS A 33 -6.53 -34.90 -19.98
N GLY A 34 -5.68 -33.88 -20.07
CA GLY A 34 -4.60 -33.77 -21.04
C GLY A 34 -3.23 -34.03 -20.39
N ASP A 35 -2.65 -35.18 -20.70
CA ASP A 35 -1.25 -35.58 -20.48
C ASP A 35 -0.69 -35.34 -19.06
N HIS A 36 -0.80 -36.35 -18.19
CA HIS A 36 -0.15 -36.34 -16.87
C HIS A 36 1.37 -36.25 -17.03
N GLY A 37 1.90 -35.03 -16.96
CA GLY A 37 3.32 -34.79 -16.73
C GLY A 37 3.77 -35.52 -15.46
N SER A 38 5.00 -36.01 -15.44
CA SER A 38 5.58 -36.72 -14.30
C SER A 38 5.79 -35.84 -13.05
N PHE A 39 5.51 -34.54 -13.13
CA PHE A 39 5.51 -33.55 -12.03
C PHE A 39 4.40 -32.52 -12.28
N GLU A 40 3.88 -31.92 -11.21
CA GLU A 40 2.87 -30.85 -11.27
C GLU A 40 3.49 -29.45 -11.18
N TRP A 41 4.61 -29.32 -10.45
CA TRP A 41 5.33 -28.07 -10.31
C TRP A 41 6.86 -28.26 -10.33
N ALA A 42 7.58 -27.26 -10.83
CA ALA A 42 9.02 -27.17 -10.67
C ALA A 42 9.44 -25.72 -10.40
N GLY A 43 10.50 -25.54 -9.62
CA GLY A 43 11.07 -24.22 -9.30
C GLY A 43 12.59 -24.27 -9.21
N ILE A 44 13.25 -23.20 -9.63
CA ILE A 44 14.72 -23.07 -9.56
C ILE A 44 15.13 -22.00 -8.54
N PHE A 45 16.05 -22.34 -7.65
CA PHE A 45 16.42 -21.51 -6.49
C PHE A 45 17.92 -21.25 -6.46
N GLU A 46 18.30 -20.02 -6.10
CA GLU A 46 19.68 -19.71 -5.69
C GLU A 46 19.88 -20.14 -4.23
N THR A 47 20.97 -20.86 -3.95
CA THR A 47 21.25 -21.40 -2.62
C THR A 47 22.63 -20.97 -2.13
N PRO A 48 22.81 -19.71 -1.68
CA PRO A 48 24.09 -19.21 -1.17
C PRO A 48 24.49 -19.82 0.18
N GLU A 49 23.54 -20.38 0.94
CA GLU A 49 23.77 -21.04 2.22
C GLU A 49 23.93 -22.56 2.07
N SER A 50 24.41 -23.21 3.13
CA SER A 50 24.61 -24.67 3.10
C SER A 50 23.38 -25.48 3.48
N ASN A 51 22.39 -24.88 4.16
CA ASN A 51 21.24 -25.61 4.69
C ASN A 51 19.95 -24.80 4.49
N TYR A 52 18.92 -25.49 4.02
CA TYR A 52 17.57 -24.96 3.87
C TYR A 52 16.57 -25.93 4.50
N LEU A 53 15.34 -25.48 4.65
CA LEU A 53 14.25 -26.25 5.22
C LEU A 53 13.09 -26.28 4.24
N TRP A 54 12.73 -27.49 3.81
CA TRP A 54 11.48 -27.73 3.11
C TRP A 54 10.37 -28.03 4.11
N THR A 55 9.24 -27.34 4.01
CA THR A 55 8.12 -27.47 4.95
C THR A 55 6.83 -27.89 4.25
N ALA A 56 6.01 -28.67 4.96
CA ALA A 56 4.67 -29.03 4.54
C ALA A 56 3.73 -28.97 5.74
N GLN A 57 2.64 -28.23 5.62
CA GLN A 57 1.63 -28.00 6.64
C GLN A 57 0.28 -28.61 6.25
N LYS A 58 -0.55 -28.82 7.27
CA LYS A 58 -1.94 -29.19 7.06
C LYS A 58 -2.76 -27.97 6.71
N VAL A 59 -3.50 -28.04 5.61
CA VAL A 59 -4.54 -27.08 5.24
C VAL A 59 -5.88 -27.61 5.77
N ASP A 60 -6.64 -26.77 6.48
CA ASP A 60 -7.92 -27.14 7.10
C ASP A 60 -7.89 -28.40 8.00
N GLY A 61 -6.74 -28.68 8.61
CA GLY A 61 -6.58 -29.78 9.58
C GLY A 61 -6.16 -31.13 8.98
N SER A 62 -5.90 -31.21 7.67
CA SER A 62 -5.36 -32.40 7.00
C SER A 62 -4.26 -32.06 5.99
N TYR A 63 -3.39 -33.03 5.69
CA TYR A 63 -2.53 -32.94 4.52
C TYR A 63 -3.34 -33.31 3.27
N VAL A 64 -3.11 -32.62 2.16
CA VAL A 64 -3.77 -32.92 0.87
C VAL A 64 -3.48 -34.35 0.43
N ASP A 65 -2.22 -34.77 0.58
CA ASP A 65 -1.78 -36.17 0.43
C ASP A 65 -0.85 -36.60 1.58
N PRO A 66 -0.74 -37.90 1.90
CA PRO A 66 0.08 -38.39 3.02
C PRO A 66 1.60 -38.33 2.76
N SER A 67 2.00 -38.21 1.49
CA SER A 67 3.39 -38.02 1.08
C SER A 67 3.47 -37.28 -0.25
N MET A 68 4.65 -36.78 -0.60
CA MET A 68 4.89 -36.09 -1.87
C MET A 68 6.25 -36.48 -2.44
N LYS A 69 6.28 -36.83 -3.74
CA LYS A 69 7.56 -37.00 -4.45
C LYS A 69 8.20 -35.66 -4.74
N ILE A 70 9.51 -35.58 -4.53
CA ILE A 70 10.34 -34.44 -4.86
C ILE A 70 11.67 -34.92 -5.46
N VAL A 71 12.09 -34.25 -6.53
CA VAL A 71 13.41 -34.38 -7.14
C VAL A 71 14.17 -33.08 -6.87
N ALA A 72 15.44 -33.18 -6.52
CA ALA A 72 16.33 -32.04 -6.30
C ALA A 72 17.56 -32.16 -7.19
N LEU A 73 17.65 -31.33 -8.24
CA LEU A 73 18.76 -31.33 -9.19
C LEU A 73 19.71 -30.16 -8.94
N PRO A 74 21.04 -30.36 -9.00
CA PRO A 74 21.99 -29.25 -9.00
C PRO A 74 21.77 -28.32 -10.19
N ALA A 75 21.69 -27.01 -9.94
CA ALA A 75 21.50 -25.99 -10.97
C ALA A 75 22.66 -24.99 -11.01
N THR A 76 23.13 -24.67 -12.21
CA THR A 76 24.22 -23.69 -12.43
C THR A 76 23.77 -22.45 -13.19
N THR A 77 22.70 -22.55 -13.97
CA THR A 77 22.08 -21.42 -14.69
C THR A 77 20.76 -21.10 -14.00
N LEU A 78 20.78 -20.09 -13.13
CA LEU A 78 19.67 -19.77 -12.22
C LEU A 78 18.68 -18.81 -12.89
N THR A 79 17.99 -19.29 -13.91
CA THR A 79 16.99 -18.53 -14.69
C THR A 79 15.84 -19.44 -15.10
N GLN A 80 14.71 -18.85 -15.53
CA GLN A 80 13.60 -19.59 -16.16
C GLN A 80 14.07 -20.54 -17.26
N GLN A 81 14.99 -20.10 -18.14
CA GLN A 81 15.53 -20.95 -19.20
C GLN A 81 16.36 -22.10 -18.63
N GLY A 82 17.15 -21.85 -17.58
CA GLY A 82 17.92 -22.90 -16.91
C GLY A 82 17.04 -23.97 -16.25
N LEU A 83 15.86 -23.59 -15.75
CA LEU A 83 14.85 -24.54 -15.27
C LEU A 83 14.26 -25.36 -16.43
N SER A 84 13.89 -24.72 -17.54
CA SER A 84 13.41 -25.42 -18.73
C SER A 84 14.44 -26.40 -19.30
N ASP A 85 15.73 -26.06 -19.26
CA ASP A 85 16.81 -26.95 -19.70
C ASP A 85 16.95 -28.20 -18.80
N LEU A 86 16.54 -28.11 -17.54
CA LEU A 86 16.52 -29.22 -16.57
C LEU A 86 15.23 -30.05 -16.61
N GLU A 87 14.19 -29.59 -17.31
CA GLU A 87 12.86 -30.21 -17.30
C GLU A 87 12.90 -31.70 -17.70
N ALA A 88 13.61 -32.05 -18.77
CA ALA A 88 13.73 -33.44 -19.21
C ALA A 88 14.37 -34.34 -18.15
N GLN A 89 15.41 -33.84 -17.47
CA GLN A 89 16.08 -34.58 -16.39
C GLN A 89 15.18 -34.70 -15.16
N GLY A 90 14.43 -33.64 -14.82
CA GLY A 90 13.43 -33.66 -13.76
C GLY A 90 12.36 -34.72 -14.02
N LYS A 91 11.83 -34.78 -15.25
CA LYS A 91 10.84 -35.79 -15.66
C LYS A 91 11.37 -37.20 -15.54
N GLU A 92 12.57 -37.46 -16.05
CA GLU A 92 13.21 -38.78 -15.93
C GLU A 92 13.45 -39.18 -14.47
N ALA A 93 13.83 -38.22 -13.61
CA ALA A 93 14.07 -38.46 -12.19
C ALA A 93 12.78 -38.76 -11.40
N MET A 94 11.65 -38.14 -11.75
CA MET A 94 10.35 -38.38 -11.08
C MET A 94 9.81 -39.81 -11.27
N GLU A 95 10.23 -40.46 -12.35
CA GLU A 95 9.90 -41.86 -12.67
C GLU A 95 10.81 -42.88 -11.94
N LEU A 96 11.83 -42.42 -11.22
CA LEU A 96 12.70 -43.29 -10.45
C LEU A 96 11.98 -43.88 -9.23
N THR A 97 12.57 -44.94 -8.66
CA THR A 97 12.19 -45.39 -7.32
C THR A 97 12.70 -44.39 -6.29
N CYS A 98 11.77 -43.67 -5.66
CA CYS A 98 12.10 -42.59 -4.74
C CYS A 98 12.51 -43.13 -3.36
N THR A 99 13.52 -42.49 -2.77
CA THR A 99 13.99 -42.79 -1.41
C THR A 99 12.99 -42.20 -0.41
N GLN A 100 12.49 -43.04 0.49
CA GLN A 100 11.55 -42.62 1.53
C GLN A 100 12.26 -41.75 2.57
N VAL A 101 11.83 -40.50 2.73
CA VAL A 101 12.38 -39.56 3.70
C VAL A 101 11.31 -39.25 4.74
N GLN A 102 11.59 -39.55 6.00
CA GLN A 102 10.71 -39.21 7.11
C GLN A 102 10.89 -37.74 7.50
N ALA A 103 9.88 -37.13 8.13
CA ALA A 103 10.03 -35.79 8.72
C ALA A 103 11.27 -35.71 9.63
N GLY A 104 12.08 -34.67 9.44
CA GLY A 104 13.41 -34.46 10.04
C GLY A 104 14.57 -35.05 9.21
N GLY A 105 14.29 -35.79 8.14
CA GLY A 105 15.28 -36.31 7.20
C GLY A 105 15.86 -35.24 6.27
N THR A 106 16.80 -35.66 5.41
CA THR A 106 17.56 -34.74 4.54
C THR A 106 17.39 -35.08 3.07
N ILE A 107 17.20 -34.04 2.26
CA ILE A 107 17.19 -34.02 0.81
C ILE A 107 18.55 -33.47 0.36
N THR A 108 19.29 -34.22 -0.45
CA THR A 108 20.58 -33.77 -1.00
C THR A 108 20.47 -33.70 -2.53
N PRO A 109 20.73 -32.53 -3.16
CA PRO A 109 20.69 -32.37 -4.60
C PRO A 109 21.73 -33.25 -5.29
N ALA A 110 21.28 -34.09 -6.22
CA ALA A 110 22.15 -34.89 -7.05
C ALA A 110 21.43 -35.40 -8.30
N ASN A 111 22.21 -35.67 -9.35
CA ASN A 111 21.68 -36.26 -10.58
C ASN A 111 21.04 -37.62 -10.26
N ASN A 112 19.87 -37.89 -10.85
CA ASN A 112 19.12 -39.14 -10.68
C ASN A 112 18.70 -39.45 -9.24
N THR A 113 18.31 -38.42 -8.48
CA THR A 113 17.69 -38.61 -7.16
C THR A 113 16.21 -38.32 -7.22
N CYS A 114 15.42 -39.17 -6.56
CA CYS A 114 14.03 -38.89 -6.21
C CYS A 114 13.83 -39.22 -4.74
N TYR A 115 13.08 -38.37 -4.03
CA TYR A 115 12.70 -38.55 -2.64
C TYR A 115 11.18 -38.60 -2.55
N ASP A 116 10.67 -39.42 -1.64
CA ASP A 116 9.25 -39.46 -1.28
C ASP A 116 9.14 -38.99 0.17
N LEU A 117 8.62 -37.78 0.34
CA LEU A 117 8.54 -37.08 1.62
C LEU A 117 7.34 -37.60 2.40
N GLN A 118 7.59 -38.39 3.43
CA GLN A 118 6.56 -38.97 4.27
C GLN A 118 6.12 -37.98 5.34
N PHE A 119 4.89 -37.47 5.23
CA PHE A 119 4.37 -36.46 6.15
C PHE A 119 3.90 -37.08 7.46
N GLN A 120 4.18 -36.38 8.56
CA GLN A 120 3.81 -36.84 9.88
C GLN A 120 2.34 -36.51 10.18
N ALA A 121 1.44 -37.47 9.98
CA ALA A 121 0.00 -37.30 10.17
C ALA A 121 -0.41 -36.79 11.58
N THR A 122 0.40 -37.04 12.61
CA THR A 122 0.14 -36.56 13.98
C THR A 122 0.65 -35.15 14.25
N ALA A 123 1.48 -34.59 13.38
CA ALA A 123 1.98 -33.23 13.47
C ALA A 123 1.15 -32.29 12.59
N TRP A 124 1.13 -31.01 12.92
CA TRP A 124 0.50 -29.98 12.10
C TRP A 124 1.44 -29.51 10.96
N GLN A 125 2.74 -29.78 11.10
CA GLN A 125 3.79 -29.45 10.14
C GLN A 125 4.81 -30.60 10.09
N SER A 126 5.34 -30.85 8.90
CA SER A 126 6.44 -31.77 8.61
C SER A 126 7.58 -30.96 8.01
N LEU A 127 8.80 -31.25 8.46
CA LEU A 127 10.00 -30.50 8.11
C LEU A 127 11.02 -31.44 7.48
N PHE A 128 11.70 -31.01 6.43
CA PHE A 128 12.75 -31.78 5.75
C PHE A 128 13.95 -30.88 5.51
N ASN A 129 15.12 -31.32 5.93
CA ASN A 129 16.36 -30.57 5.71
C ASN A 129 16.76 -30.67 4.23
N VAL A 130 17.28 -29.59 3.67
CA VAL A 130 17.85 -29.55 2.33
C VAL A 130 19.33 -29.20 2.46
N ASP A 131 20.21 -30.12 2.09
CA ASP A 131 21.66 -29.94 2.12
C ASP A 131 22.13 -29.33 0.80
N ALA A 132 22.35 -28.02 0.80
CA ALA A 132 22.83 -27.26 -0.36
C ALA A 132 24.35 -27.05 -0.32
N SER A 133 25.08 -27.66 0.62
CA SER A 133 26.51 -27.38 0.85
C SER A 133 27.43 -27.60 -0.36
N ALA A 134 27.00 -28.42 -1.33
CA ALA A 134 27.76 -28.78 -2.53
C ALA A 134 27.29 -28.07 -3.81
N VAL A 135 26.26 -27.20 -3.76
CA VAL A 135 25.64 -26.60 -4.94
C VAL A 135 25.35 -25.11 -4.75
N SER A 136 25.43 -24.34 -5.83
CA SER A 136 25.08 -22.90 -5.82
C SER A 136 23.60 -22.63 -6.08
N GLY A 137 22.87 -23.63 -6.55
CA GLY A 137 21.43 -23.56 -6.74
C GLY A 137 20.82 -24.94 -6.96
N ILE A 138 19.50 -25.02 -6.78
CA ILE A 138 18.74 -26.26 -6.83
C ILE A 138 17.50 -26.04 -7.71
N ALA A 139 17.22 -26.99 -8.61
CA ALA A 139 15.92 -27.10 -9.26
C ALA A 139 15.11 -28.22 -8.60
N PHE A 140 13.96 -27.88 -8.05
CA PHE A 140 13.02 -28.83 -7.47
C PHE A 140 11.94 -29.19 -8.49
N PHE A 141 11.55 -30.46 -8.55
CA PHE A 141 10.37 -30.95 -9.29
C PHE A 141 9.51 -31.75 -8.31
N THR A 142 8.23 -31.44 -8.23
CA THR A 142 7.32 -32.01 -7.22
C THR A 142 6.10 -32.65 -7.86
N ALA A 143 5.60 -33.71 -7.23
CA ALA A 143 4.37 -34.38 -7.68
C ALA A 143 3.10 -33.54 -7.45
N HIS A 144 3.17 -32.54 -6.58
CA HIS A 144 2.10 -31.59 -6.28
C HIS A 144 2.62 -30.16 -6.31
N VAL A 145 1.72 -29.19 -6.43
CA VAL A 145 2.09 -27.78 -6.26
C VAL A 145 2.38 -27.54 -4.76
N PRO A 146 3.59 -27.09 -4.38
CA PRO A 146 3.97 -26.98 -2.96
C PRO A 146 3.04 -26.11 -2.11
N THR A 147 2.39 -25.10 -2.70
CA THR A 147 1.43 -24.21 -2.03
C THR A 147 0.17 -24.94 -1.54
N GLU A 148 -0.16 -26.12 -2.06
CA GLU A 148 -1.22 -26.98 -1.54
C GLU A 148 -0.91 -27.48 -0.11
N PHE A 149 0.34 -27.37 0.32
CA PHE A 149 0.83 -27.76 1.64
C PHE A 149 1.19 -26.54 2.51
N GLU A 150 0.68 -25.35 2.20
CA GLU A 150 0.93 -24.12 2.97
C GLU A 150 -0.31 -23.68 3.73
N ALA A 151 -0.18 -23.49 5.04
CA ALA A 151 -1.22 -22.89 5.87
C ALA A 151 -0.83 -21.50 6.36
N THR A 152 0.40 -21.36 6.87
CA THR A 152 0.92 -20.12 7.46
C THR A 152 2.41 -19.89 7.20
N ALA A 153 3.06 -20.71 6.39
CA ALA A 153 4.50 -20.65 6.16
C ALA A 153 4.86 -21.19 4.78
N HIS A 154 5.82 -20.55 4.12
CA HIS A 154 6.27 -20.96 2.79
C HIS A 154 6.97 -22.32 2.79
N TYR A 155 6.89 -23.04 1.67
CA TYR A 155 7.41 -24.39 1.52
C TYR A 155 8.95 -24.48 1.54
N LEU A 156 9.69 -23.41 1.19
CA LEU A 156 11.15 -23.38 1.28
C LEU A 156 11.63 -22.20 2.10
N LYS A 157 12.51 -22.48 3.07
CA LYS A 157 13.09 -21.50 3.99
C LYS A 157 14.60 -21.64 4.16
N ASP A 158 15.28 -20.54 4.49
CA ASP A 158 16.69 -20.56 4.89
C ASP A 158 16.91 -21.05 6.34
N SER A 159 18.16 -20.98 6.80
CA SER A 159 18.56 -21.45 8.13
C SER A 159 18.04 -20.61 9.31
N ILE A 160 17.49 -19.42 9.04
CA ILE A 160 16.90 -18.52 10.05
C ILE A 160 15.36 -18.39 9.92
N GLY A 161 14.77 -19.04 8.91
CA GLY A 161 13.33 -19.17 8.72
C GLY A 161 12.71 -18.22 7.69
N THR A 162 13.54 -17.48 6.94
CA THR A 162 13.11 -16.60 5.84
C THR A 162 12.61 -17.42 4.66
N ASP A 163 11.52 -16.99 4.04
CA ASP A 163 10.97 -17.61 2.85
C ASP A 163 11.88 -17.39 1.65
N ILE A 164 12.08 -18.45 0.85
CA ILE A 164 12.91 -18.42 -0.36
C ILE A 164 12.03 -18.73 -1.56
N GLU A 165 11.96 -17.79 -2.49
CA GLU A 165 11.17 -17.86 -3.72
C GLU A 165 11.96 -18.39 -4.92
N PRO A 166 11.31 -19.06 -5.88
CA PRO A 166 11.96 -19.52 -7.10
C PRO A 166 12.29 -18.35 -8.04
N LEU A 167 13.41 -18.45 -8.74
CA LEU A 167 13.83 -17.55 -9.82
C LEU A 167 13.16 -17.86 -11.17
N GLY A 168 12.36 -18.93 -11.22
CA GLY A 168 11.61 -19.39 -12.37
C GLY A 168 10.82 -20.65 -12.02
N GLU A 169 9.68 -20.86 -12.68
CA GLU A 169 8.74 -21.94 -12.38
C GLU A 169 8.24 -22.67 -13.64
N LEU A 170 7.86 -23.95 -13.48
CA LEU A 170 7.16 -24.73 -14.49
C LEU A 170 5.90 -25.39 -13.88
N PRO A 171 4.79 -25.52 -14.66
CA PRO A 171 4.60 -24.95 -15.99
C PRO A 171 4.70 -23.42 -15.95
N VAL A 172 5.25 -22.81 -17.01
CA VAL A 172 5.33 -21.34 -17.09
C VAL A 172 3.89 -20.85 -16.98
N LYS A 173 3.56 -20.14 -15.87
CA LYS A 173 2.27 -19.46 -15.74
C LYS A 173 2.09 -18.68 -17.04
N ALA A 174 1.08 -19.02 -17.85
CA ALA A 174 0.80 -18.25 -19.05
C ALA A 174 0.61 -16.81 -18.59
N GLU A 175 1.32 -15.84 -19.21
CA GLU A 175 0.92 -14.45 -19.08
C GLU A 175 -0.48 -14.38 -19.69
N GLU A 176 -1.52 -14.57 -18.87
CA GLU A 176 -2.87 -14.24 -19.26
C GLU A 176 -2.83 -12.74 -19.57
N GLU A 177 -2.98 -12.37 -20.84
CA GLU A 177 -3.50 -11.06 -21.20
C GLU A 177 -4.93 -10.98 -20.68
N THR A 178 -5.08 -10.85 -19.37
CA THR A 178 -6.36 -10.51 -18.74
C THR A 178 -6.76 -9.16 -19.33
N PRO A 179 -8.01 -8.99 -19.80
CA PRO A 179 -8.53 -7.66 -20.11
C PRO A 179 -8.20 -6.74 -18.93
N MET A 180 -7.66 -5.55 -19.19
CA MET A 180 -7.27 -4.57 -18.18
C MET A 180 -8.25 -4.62 -17.00
N ASP A 181 -7.77 -5.07 -15.84
CA ASP A 181 -8.62 -5.20 -14.66
C ASP A 181 -9.19 -3.80 -14.39
N ALA A 182 -10.50 -3.67 -14.53
CA ALA A 182 -11.17 -2.40 -14.31
C ALA A 182 -11.16 -2.04 -12.82
N GLY A 183 -10.86 -2.99 -11.92
CA GLY A 183 -10.78 -2.84 -10.47
C GLY A 183 -9.97 -1.62 -10.01
N PRO A 184 -8.65 -1.53 -10.31
CA PRO A 184 -7.82 -0.41 -9.88
C PRO A 184 -8.35 0.95 -10.37
N PHE A 185 -8.78 1.02 -11.63
CA PHE A 185 -9.33 2.26 -12.19
C PHE A 185 -10.69 2.63 -11.61
N ALA A 186 -11.55 1.64 -11.33
CA ALA A 186 -12.82 1.84 -10.66
C ALA A 186 -12.62 2.29 -9.21
N ALA A 187 -11.67 1.71 -8.49
CA ALA A 187 -11.27 2.10 -7.15
C ALA A 187 -10.77 3.55 -7.10
N ALA A 188 -9.80 3.90 -7.95
CA ALA A 188 -9.29 5.27 -8.05
C ALA A 188 -10.38 6.26 -8.49
N PHE A 189 -11.29 5.86 -9.37
CA PHE A 189 -12.43 6.68 -9.76
C PHE A 189 -13.41 6.92 -8.59
N LEU A 190 -13.68 5.89 -7.79
CA LEU A 190 -14.52 6.00 -6.60
C LEU A 190 -13.89 6.91 -5.54
N VAL A 191 -12.58 6.83 -5.34
CA VAL A 191 -11.83 7.79 -4.51
C VAL A 191 -12.02 9.21 -5.05
N ASN A 192 -11.77 9.45 -6.33
CA ASN A 192 -11.96 10.79 -6.89
C ASN A 192 -13.42 11.29 -6.83
N LEU A 193 -14.43 10.40 -6.86
CA LEU A 193 -15.82 10.80 -6.65
C LEU A 193 -16.09 11.37 -5.25
N VAL A 194 -15.28 11.01 -4.25
CA VAL A 194 -15.36 11.55 -2.89
C VAL A 194 -15.10 13.04 -2.86
N THR A 195 -14.32 13.61 -3.79
CA THR A 195 -14.08 15.06 -3.90
C THR A 195 -15.38 15.88 -4.02
N PHE A 196 -16.46 15.27 -4.51
CA PHE A 196 -17.78 15.91 -4.56
C PHE A 196 -18.51 15.96 -3.21
N ILE A 197 -17.95 15.45 -2.11
CA ILE A 197 -18.59 15.46 -0.79
C ILE A 197 -18.95 16.87 -0.32
N GLY A 198 -18.23 17.90 -0.80
CA GLY A 198 -18.56 19.32 -0.59
C GLY A 198 -19.96 19.72 -1.07
N VAL A 199 -20.60 18.94 -1.96
CA VAL A 199 -22.01 19.13 -2.37
C VAL A 199 -22.94 19.10 -1.16
N LEU A 200 -22.63 18.30 -0.14
CA LEU A 200 -23.41 18.27 1.10
C LEU A 200 -23.46 19.66 1.76
N LEU A 201 -22.42 20.48 1.60
CA LEU A 201 -22.32 21.84 2.15
C LEU A 201 -22.95 22.91 1.28
N MET A 202 -23.49 22.54 0.12
CA MET A 202 -24.44 23.40 -0.57
C MET A 202 -25.78 23.46 0.19
N PHE A 203 -26.04 22.50 1.08
CA PHE A 203 -27.17 22.55 2.01
C PHE A 203 -26.90 23.54 3.16
N GLY A 204 -27.59 24.68 3.14
CA GLY A 204 -27.34 25.81 4.05
C GLY A 204 -27.26 25.48 5.56
N PRO A 205 -28.10 24.59 6.12
CA PRO A 205 -27.97 24.16 7.51
C PRO A 205 -26.65 23.44 7.83
N LEU A 206 -26.16 22.59 6.91
CA LEU A 206 -24.93 21.84 7.09
C LEU A 206 -23.70 22.77 6.99
N ARG A 207 -23.73 23.70 6.03
CA ARG A 207 -22.71 24.75 5.89
C ARG A 207 -22.52 25.56 7.17
N ARG A 208 -23.62 26.08 7.74
CA ARG A 208 -23.58 26.87 8.99
C ARG A 208 -23.08 26.07 10.19
N MET A 209 -23.29 24.76 10.21
CA MET A 209 -22.76 23.90 11.26
C MET A 209 -21.24 23.77 11.12
N MET A 210 -20.75 23.61 9.89
CA MET A 210 -19.34 23.40 9.57
C MET A 210 -18.47 24.65 9.66
N GLU A 211 -19.03 25.83 9.40
CA GLU A 211 -18.36 27.12 9.60
C GLU A 211 -18.10 27.43 11.09
N LYS A 212 -18.66 26.65 12.03
CA LYS A 212 -18.34 26.83 13.46
C LYS A 212 -16.89 26.41 13.72
N PRO A 213 -16.12 27.21 14.48
CA PRO A 213 -14.71 26.94 14.74
C PRO A 213 -14.41 25.52 15.24
N VAL A 214 -15.25 24.98 16.12
CA VAL A 214 -15.09 23.62 16.65
C VAL A 214 -15.23 22.54 15.58
N PHE A 215 -16.20 22.65 14.67
CA PHE A 215 -16.43 21.63 13.65
C PHE A 215 -15.33 21.66 12.59
N SER A 216 -14.92 22.86 12.16
CA SER A 216 -13.75 23.03 11.29
C SER A 216 -12.50 22.44 11.95
N ALA A 217 -12.21 22.80 13.20
CA ALA A 217 -11.04 22.27 13.91
C ALA A 217 -11.07 20.74 14.05
N MET A 218 -12.22 20.13 14.32
CA MET A 218 -12.37 18.68 14.40
C MET A 218 -12.13 17.98 13.05
N LEU A 219 -12.56 18.57 11.93
CA LEU A 219 -12.34 18.00 10.60
C LEU A 219 -10.87 18.04 10.21
N PHE A 220 -10.23 19.20 10.38
CA PHE A 220 -8.78 19.32 10.13
C PHE A 220 -7.95 18.47 11.09
N ALA A 221 -8.40 18.31 12.33
CA ALA A 221 -7.79 17.39 13.28
C ALA A 221 -7.85 15.95 12.79
N PHE A 222 -9.04 15.50 12.36
CA PHE A 222 -9.23 14.16 11.82
C PHE A 222 -8.34 13.94 10.59
N ALA A 223 -8.35 14.87 9.62
CA ALA A 223 -7.53 14.79 8.41
C ALA A 223 -6.04 14.76 8.77
N ALA A 224 -5.57 15.61 9.69
CA ALA A 224 -4.19 15.57 10.18
C ALA A 224 -3.84 14.22 10.82
N GLY A 225 -4.74 13.65 11.62
CA GLY A 225 -4.55 12.35 12.24
C GLY A 225 -4.44 11.24 11.21
N ALA A 226 -5.33 11.22 10.23
CA ALA A 226 -5.33 10.23 9.15
C ALA A 226 -4.08 10.38 8.26
N LEU A 227 -3.77 11.57 7.75
CA LEU A 227 -2.61 11.80 6.89
C LEU A 227 -1.28 11.49 7.58
N LEU A 228 -1.11 11.92 8.83
CA LEU A 228 0.12 11.60 9.58
C LEU A 228 0.21 10.11 9.91
N ALA A 229 -0.91 9.45 10.21
CA ALA A 229 -0.91 8.00 10.38
C ALA A 229 -0.58 7.28 9.06
N CYS A 230 -1.15 7.68 7.92
CA CYS A 230 -0.80 7.13 6.61
C CYS A 230 0.71 7.32 6.35
N ALA A 231 1.25 8.51 6.59
CA ALA A 231 2.66 8.79 6.44
C ALA A 231 3.52 7.84 7.28
N PHE A 232 3.29 7.77 8.59
CA PHE A 232 4.16 7.00 9.49
C PHE A 232 3.93 5.49 9.43
N PHE A 233 2.69 5.04 9.30
CA PHE A 233 2.31 3.63 9.44
C PHE A 233 2.35 2.88 8.12
N LEU A 234 2.15 3.58 7.00
CA LEU A 234 2.07 2.95 5.68
C LEU A 234 3.25 3.40 4.81
N LEU A 235 3.36 4.70 4.51
CA LEU A 235 4.27 5.19 3.47
C LEU A 235 5.74 5.09 3.87
N LEU A 236 6.10 5.72 5.00
CA LEU A 236 7.49 5.85 5.41
C LEU A 236 8.07 4.53 5.89
N PHE A 237 7.28 3.71 6.55
CA PHE A 237 7.71 2.39 6.99
C PHE A 237 7.88 1.44 5.80
N GLU A 238 6.90 1.33 4.91
CA GLU A 238 7.00 0.43 3.74
C GLU A 238 8.14 0.86 2.80
N SER A 239 8.34 2.17 2.63
CA SER A 239 9.40 2.69 1.77
C SER A 239 10.81 2.21 2.14
N THR A 240 11.11 1.95 3.42
CA THR A 240 12.46 1.50 3.81
C THR A 240 12.76 0.10 3.30
N HIS A 241 11.77 -0.78 3.31
CA HIS A 241 11.86 -2.17 2.89
C HIS A 241 12.05 -2.24 1.38
N LEU A 242 11.22 -1.49 0.65
CA LEU A 242 11.25 -1.44 -0.80
C LEU A 242 12.53 -0.79 -1.35
N ILE A 243 13.04 0.29 -0.74
CA ILE A 243 14.33 0.88 -1.13
C ILE A 243 15.49 -0.11 -0.91
N ALA A 244 15.43 -0.93 0.16
CA ALA A 244 16.47 -1.91 0.47
C ALA A 244 16.60 -3.01 -0.60
N VAL A 245 15.56 -3.26 -1.40
CA VAL A 245 15.62 -4.18 -2.56
C VAL A 245 16.65 -3.69 -3.59
N GLY A 246 16.74 -2.37 -3.82
CA GLY A 246 17.66 -1.79 -4.79
C GLY A 246 19.09 -1.59 -4.28
N TRP A 247 19.28 -1.47 -2.96
CA TRP A 247 20.57 -1.10 -2.37
C TRP A 247 20.83 -1.81 -1.05
N LYS A 248 22.01 -2.44 -0.92
CA LYS A 248 22.37 -3.26 0.25
C LYS A 248 23.13 -2.53 1.36
N THR A 249 23.65 -1.31 1.12
CA THR A 249 24.36 -0.58 2.18
C THR A 249 23.40 0.31 2.95
N GLU A 250 23.47 0.28 4.28
CA GLU A 250 22.64 1.11 5.16
C GLU A 250 22.71 2.59 4.77
N VAL A 251 23.92 3.08 4.45
CA VAL A 251 24.14 4.46 4.02
C VAL A 251 23.32 4.77 2.77
N ASP A 252 23.34 3.88 1.77
CA ASP A 252 22.62 4.07 0.51
C ASP A 252 21.10 4.09 0.65
N ILE A 253 20.57 3.25 1.54
CA ILE A 253 19.13 3.20 1.86
C ILE A 253 18.71 4.49 2.57
N VAL A 254 19.42 4.84 3.65
CA VAL A 254 19.05 5.94 4.54
C VAL A 254 19.09 7.29 3.84
N TRP A 255 20.14 7.58 3.03
CA TRP A 255 20.23 8.88 2.38
C TRP A 255 19.15 9.06 1.30
N ARG A 256 18.81 7.98 0.57
CA ARG A 256 17.74 8.01 -0.44
C ARG A 256 16.38 8.20 0.20
N TRP A 257 16.08 7.38 1.20
CA TRP A 257 14.86 7.48 1.99
C TRP A 257 14.68 8.90 2.56
N GLY A 258 15.68 9.42 3.26
CA GLY A 258 15.66 10.75 3.84
C GLY A 258 15.56 11.87 2.79
N ALA A 259 16.29 11.76 1.67
CA ALA A 259 16.24 12.75 0.60
C ALA A 259 14.87 12.81 -0.08
N MET A 260 14.24 11.66 -0.33
CA MET A 260 12.90 11.61 -0.93
C MET A 260 11.84 12.19 -0.01
N ILE A 261 11.91 11.91 1.30
CA ILE A 261 11.01 12.53 2.30
C ILE A 261 11.15 14.05 2.28
N LEU A 262 12.39 14.55 2.35
CA LEU A 262 12.64 15.99 2.33
C LEU A 262 12.20 16.62 1.01
N ALA A 263 12.41 15.94 -0.13
CA ALA A 263 11.92 16.38 -1.42
C ALA A 263 10.39 16.51 -1.40
N GLY A 264 9.67 15.48 -0.91
CA GLY A 264 8.21 15.50 -0.75
C GLY A 264 7.74 16.63 0.15
N MET A 265 8.39 16.83 1.30
CA MET A 265 8.03 17.91 2.25
C MET A 265 8.22 19.32 1.67
N VAL A 266 9.14 19.49 0.73
CA VAL A 266 9.51 20.80 0.16
C VAL A 266 8.75 21.09 -1.14
N VAL A 267 8.18 20.10 -1.81
CA VAL A 267 7.43 20.30 -3.05
C VAL A 267 6.27 21.28 -2.89
N PRO A 268 5.32 21.11 -1.95
CA PRO A 268 4.20 22.05 -1.81
C PRO A 268 4.63 23.54 -1.67
N PRO A 269 5.56 23.92 -0.77
CA PRO A 269 5.97 25.32 -0.62
C PRO A 269 6.81 25.83 -1.80
N VAL A 270 7.58 24.97 -2.48
CA VAL A 270 8.32 25.37 -3.69
C VAL A 270 7.36 25.70 -4.82
N VAL A 271 6.36 24.84 -5.07
CA VAL A 271 5.39 25.09 -6.13
C VAL A 271 4.53 26.33 -5.79
N GLU A 272 4.13 26.50 -4.53
CA GLU A 272 3.46 27.73 -4.07
C GLU A 272 4.29 28.99 -4.37
N THR A 273 5.60 28.93 -4.11
CA THR A 273 6.53 30.02 -4.40
C THR A 273 6.62 30.31 -5.90
N ILE A 274 6.71 29.28 -6.74
CA ILE A 274 6.76 29.41 -8.20
C ILE A 274 5.47 30.05 -8.73
N ILE A 275 4.29 29.58 -8.30
CA ILE A 275 3.01 30.17 -8.71
C ILE A 275 2.92 31.63 -8.29
N SER A 276 3.33 31.95 -7.06
CA SER A 276 3.35 33.32 -6.55
C SER A 276 4.24 34.23 -7.40
N LEU A 277 5.41 33.75 -7.84
CA LEU A 277 6.30 34.51 -8.73
C LEU A 277 5.69 34.70 -10.14
N LEU A 278 5.09 33.65 -10.71
CA LEU A 278 4.48 33.71 -12.05
C LEU A 278 3.26 34.64 -12.09
N THR A 279 2.48 34.68 -11.01
CA THR A 279 1.30 35.56 -10.89
C THR A 279 1.70 37.01 -10.62
N LEU A 280 2.72 37.26 -9.78
CA LEU A 280 3.23 38.61 -9.53
C LEU A 280 3.87 39.25 -10.78
N THR A 281 4.57 38.46 -11.60
CA THR A 281 5.12 38.96 -12.88
C THR A 281 4.02 39.27 -13.91
N ARG A 282 2.88 38.60 -13.83
CA ARG A 282 1.72 38.83 -14.71
C ARG A 282 0.83 39.99 -14.25
N GLY A 283 0.76 40.25 -12.93
CA GLY A 283 -0.05 41.31 -12.30
C GLY A 283 0.53 42.74 -12.38
N GLN A 284 1.70 42.94 -12.97
CA GLN A 284 2.26 44.29 -13.19
C GLN A 284 1.66 45.06 -14.39
N GLY A 285 0.67 44.49 -15.10
CA GLY A 285 0.11 45.10 -16.31
C GLY A 285 -1.42 45.13 -16.44
N GLU A 286 -2.18 44.42 -15.62
CA GLU A 286 -3.65 44.32 -15.77
C GLU A 286 -4.39 44.67 -14.47
N SER A 287 -5.30 45.63 -14.57
CA SER A 287 -6.31 45.91 -13.54
C SER A 287 -7.13 44.64 -13.27
N PRO A 288 -7.53 44.36 -12.01
CA PRO A 288 -8.39 43.23 -11.73
C PRO A 288 -9.70 43.33 -12.54
N PRO A 289 -10.25 42.20 -13.04
CA PRO A 289 -11.60 42.14 -13.58
C PRO A 289 -12.62 42.79 -12.62
N ALA A 290 -13.64 43.47 -13.15
CA ALA A 290 -14.63 44.19 -12.35
C ALA A 290 -15.42 43.32 -11.34
N GLU A 291 -15.38 41.99 -11.46
CA GLU A 291 -15.92 41.05 -10.48
C GLU A 291 -15.03 40.90 -9.23
N ASP A 292 -13.71 40.94 -9.38
CA ASP A 292 -12.75 40.85 -8.26
C ASP A 292 -12.79 42.11 -7.38
N ALA A 293 -13.00 43.29 -7.99
CA ALA A 293 -13.17 44.56 -7.27
C ALA A 293 -14.44 44.62 -6.39
N LYS A 294 -15.48 43.82 -6.71
CA LYS A 294 -16.67 43.67 -5.85
C LYS A 294 -16.44 42.67 -4.71
N GLN A 295 -15.63 41.63 -4.93
CA GLN A 295 -15.23 40.69 -3.87
C GLN A 295 -14.25 41.31 -2.86
N GLU A 296 -13.40 42.25 -3.28
CA GLU A 296 -12.51 43.01 -2.38
C GLU A 296 -13.27 43.81 -1.29
N ALA A 297 -14.52 44.21 -1.57
CA ALA A 297 -15.37 44.94 -0.64
C ALA A 297 -16.03 44.06 0.45
N GLU A 298 -16.01 42.73 0.30
CA GLU A 298 -16.53 41.75 1.27
C GLU A 298 -15.40 40.95 1.93
N THR A 299 -14.26 41.59 2.23
CA THR A 299 -13.15 40.92 2.91
C THR A 299 -13.52 40.61 4.36
N GLY A 300 -13.49 39.33 4.74
CA GLY A 300 -13.73 38.90 6.12
C GLY A 300 -12.67 39.45 7.09
N PRO A 301 -12.95 39.43 8.41
CA PRO A 301 -12.07 40.00 9.45
C PRO A 301 -10.65 39.42 9.48
N GLU A 302 -10.42 38.26 8.85
CA GLU A 302 -9.10 37.61 8.71
C GLU A 302 -8.13 38.33 7.76
N LEU A 303 -8.64 39.17 6.85
CA LEU A 303 -7.81 39.94 5.91
C LEU A 303 -7.76 41.44 6.23
N GLU A 304 -8.41 41.89 7.31
CA GLU A 304 -8.35 43.28 7.76
C GLU A 304 -6.92 43.67 8.20
N GLY A 305 -6.45 44.82 7.71
CA GLY A 305 -5.12 45.35 8.06
C GLY A 305 -3.93 44.80 7.27
N LEU A 306 -4.14 43.82 6.38
CA LEU A 306 -3.10 43.31 5.48
C LEU A 306 -2.98 44.17 4.21
N ASP A 307 -1.76 44.37 3.73
CA ASP A 307 -1.50 44.98 2.42
C ASP A 307 -1.92 44.05 1.27
N SER A 308 -2.05 44.59 0.05
CA SER A 308 -2.51 43.83 -1.11
C SER A 308 -1.60 42.63 -1.44
N ALA A 309 -0.29 42.74 -1.20
CA ALA A 309 0.66 41.64 -1.43
C ALA A 309 0.56 40.55 -0.35
N GLN A 310 0.26 40.91 0.89
CA GLN A 310 0.00 39.98 1.99
C GLN A 310 -1.31 39.22 1.78
N LYS A 311 -2.38 39.92 1.37
CA LYS A 311 -3.67 39.30 1.00
C LYS A 311 -3.50 38.33 -0.17
N PHE A 312 -2.77 38.76 -1.20
CA PHE A 312 -2.46 37.92 -2.35
C PHE A 312 -1.71 36.65 -1.93
N ARG A 313 -0.65 36.77 -1.12
CA ARG A 313 0.12 35.62 -0.61
C ARG A 313 -0.73 34.67 0.23
N ALA A 314 -1.58 35.19 1.12
CA ALA A 314 -2.47 34.35 1.92
C ALA A 314 -3.46 33.55 1.05
N LYS A 315 -4.04 34.19 0.03
CA LYS A 315 -4.94 33.53 -0.92
C LYS A 315 -4.20 32.52 -1.80
N ALA A 316 -3.03 32.88 -2.32
CA ALA A 316 -2.18 31.99 -3.12
C ALA A 316 -1.72 30.77 -2.32
N ARG A 317 -1.40 30.95 -1.04
CA ARG A 317 -1.04 29.87 -0.12
C ARG A 317 -2.16 28.86 0.04
N LEU A 318 -3.36 29.33 0.42
CA LEU A 318 -4.50 28.43 0.62
C LEU A 318 -4.92 27.73 -0.67
N LEU A 319 -4.89 28.45 -1.79
CA LEU A 319 -5.16 27.86 -3.10
C LEU A 319 -4.08 26.85 -3.51
N GLY A 320 -2.80 27.13 -3.22
CA GLY A 320 -1.69 26.24 -3.51
C GLY A 320 -1.73 24.97 -2.67
N ALA A 321 -2.05 25.08 -1.38
CA ALA A 321 -2.25 23.92 -0.51
C ALA A 321 -3.35 22.99 -1.07
N VAL A 322 -4.51 23.56 -1.45
CA VAL A 322 -5.65 22.79 -1.98
C VAL A 322 -5.48 22.33 -3.43
N MET A 323 -4.64 22.96 -4.25
CA MET A 323 -4.48 22.57 -5.66
C MET A 323 -3.24 21.73 -5.94
N ILE A 324 -2.21 21.88 -5.11
CA ILE A 324 -0.90 21.24 -5.33
C ILE A 324 -0.62 20.24 -4.23
N GLY A 325 -0.80 20.65 -2.97
CA GLY A 325 -0.71 19.72 -1.84
C GLY A 325 -1.69 18.58 -2.06
N ASP A 326 -2.92 18.94 -2.39
CA ASP A 326 -3.98 18.00 -2.74
C ASP A 326 -3.62 17.08 -3.92
N PHE A 327 -3.18 17.68 -5.03
CA PHE A 327 -2.76 16.93 -6.22
C PHE A 327 -1.66 15.91 -5.93
N PHE A 328 -0.64 16.29 -5.16
CA PHE A 328 0.46 15.38 -4.88
C PHE A 328 0.09 14.32 -3.86
N HIS A 329 -0.81 14.58 -2.90
CA HIS A 329 -1.28 13.52 -2.02
C HIS A 329 -2.14 12.52 -2.81
N ASN A 330 -3.06 13.02 -3.63
CA ASN A 330 -4.00 12.19 -4.38
C ASN A 330 -3.23 11.36 -5.41
N LEU A 331 -2.18 11.92 -6.01
CA LEU A 331 -1.23 11.18 -6.85
C LEU A 331 -0.60 9.99 -6.09
N CYS A 332 -0.19 10.21 -4.83
CA CYS A 332 0.40 9.16 -4.01
C CYS A 332 -0.63 8.09 -3.64
N ASP A 333 -1.85 8.46 -3.27
CA ASP A 333 -2.94 7.48 -3.08
C ASP A 333 -3.18 6.63 -4.33
N GLY A 334 -3.09 7.27 -5.50
CA GLY A 334 -3.15 6.58 -6.78
C GLY A 334 -2.06 5.53 -6.92
N PHE A 335 -0.82 5.87 -6.56
CA PHE A 335 0.29 4.91 -6.58
C PHE A 335 0.02 3.70 -5.69
N PHE A 336 -0.53 3.90 -4.49
CA PHE A 336 -0.89 2.81 -3.58
C PHE A 336 -1.99 1.92 -4.11
N ILE A 337 -3.05 2.51 -4.66
CA ILE A 337 -4.15 1.73 -5.23
C ILE A 337 -3.62 0.90 -6.40
N GLY A 338 -2.86 1.51 -7.31
CA GLY A 338 -2.23 0.79 -8.43
C GLY A 338 -1.35 -0.38 -7.97
N ALA A 339 -0.46 -0.13 -7.01
CA ALA A 339 0.43 -1.16 -6.46
C ALA A 339 -0.36 -2.27 -5.73
N ALA A 340 -1.35 -1.91 -4.92
CA ALA A 340 -2.14 -2.87 -4.15
C ALA A 340 -2.92 -3.84 -5.05
N PHE A 341 -3.53 -3.35 -6.13
CA PHE A 341 -4.21 -4.23 -7.10
C PHE A 341 -3.22 -5.06 -7.92
N GLN A 342 -2.06 -4.51 -8.27
CA GLN A 342 -1.06 -5.19 -9.09
C GLN A 342 -0.29 -6.26 -8.32
N VAL A 343 0.03 -6.02 -7.05
CA VAL A 343 0.93 -6.88 -6.24
C VAL A 343 0.15 -7.78 -5.28
N CYS A 344 -0.90 -7.27 -4.64
CA CYS A 344 -1.62 -7.98 -3.58
C CYS A 344 -2.98 -8.54 -4.01
N GLY A 345 -3.36 -8.33 -5.28
CA GLY A 345 -4.63 -8.77 -5.83
C GLY A 345 -5.84 -7.92 -5.41
N ASN A 346 -7.01 -8.32 -5.95
CA ASN A 346 -8.22 -7.52 -5.93
C ASN A 346 -8.78 -7.22 -4.53
N ALA A 347 -8.83 -8.20 -3.63
CA ALA A 347 -9.41 -8.02 -2.29
C ALA A 347 -8.63 -7.01 -1.45
N PHE A 348 -7.30 -7.06 -1.51
CA PHE A 348 -6.43 -6.10 -0.82
C PHE A 348 -6.50 -4.72 -1.47
N GLY A 349 -6.47 -4.65 -2.80
CA GLY A 349 -6.67 -3.40 -3.55
C GLY A 349 -7.94 -2.64 -3.14
N TRP A 350 -9.06 -3.34 -3.02
CA TRP A 350 -10.32 -2.74 -2.55
C TRP A 350 -10.29 -2.29 -1.08
N SER A 351 -9.50 -2.98 -0.24
CA SER A 351 -9.31 -2.58 1.16
C SER A 351 -8.52 -1.28 1.26
N VAL A 352 -7.44 -1.15 0.48
CA VAL A 352 -6.65 0.09 0.37
C VAL A 352 -7.53 1.24 -0.14
N ALA A 353 -8.27 1.02 -1.23
CA ALA A 353 -9.18 2.03 -1.79
C ALA A 353 -10.25 2.50 -0.79
N THR A 354 -10.79 1.57 0.02
CA THR A 354 -11.74 1.91 1.09
C THR A 354 -11.08 2.76 2.16
N GLY A 355 -9.87 2.40 2.59
CA GLY A 355 -9.06 3.21 3.50
C GLY A 355 -8.80 4.62 2.97
N THR A 356 -8.52 4.74 1.67
CA THR A 356 -8.37 6.02 0.97
C THR A 356 -9.64 6.85 1.00
N ILE A 357 -10.78 6.28 0.58
CA ILE A 357 -12.09 6.94 0.62
C ILE A 357 -12.39 7.51 2.02
N LEU A 358 -12.07 6.74 3.07
CA LEU A 358 -12.39 7.13 4.45
C LEU A 358 -11.59 8.36 4.93
N HIS A 359 -10.36 8.58 4.45
CA HIS A 359 -9.59 9.77 4.82
C HIS A 359 -9.75 10.93 3.84
N GLU A 360 -10.06 10.66 2.58
CA GLU A 360 -10.41 11.67 1.58
C GLU A 360 -11.72 12.38 1.91
N LEU A 361 -12.73 11.66 2.41
CA LEU A 361 -14.04 12.24 2.77
C LEU A 361 -13.93 13.51 3.65
N PRO A 362 -13.24 13.46 4.81
CA PRO A 362 -13.06 14.64 5.64
C PRO A 362 -12.05 15.66 5.07
N GLN A 363 -11.05 15.23 4.31
CA GLN A 363 -10.07 16.12 3.71
C GLN A 363 -10.69 17.01 2.62
N GLU A 364 -11.35 16.40 1.64
CA GLU A 364 -12.03 17.08 0.54
C GLU A 364 -13.13 18.04 1.04
N LEU A 365 -13.81 17.64 2.10
CA LEU A 365 -14.79 18.50 2.77
C LEU A 365 -14.14 19.73 3.41
N ALA A 366 -12.94 19.58 3.97
CA ALA A 366 -12.18 20.65 4.58
C ALA A 366 -11.61 21.62 3.52
N ASP A 367 -11.16 21.08 2.39
CA ASP A 367 -10.67 21.86 1.25
C ASP A 367 -11.78 22.69 0.61
N PHE A 368 -12.98 22.12 0.46
CA PHE A 368 -14.15 22.89 0.05
C PHE A 368 -14.43 24.07 1.00
N VAL A 369 -14.30 23.87 2.32
CA VAL A 369 -14.47 24.95 3.32
C VAL A 369 -13.38 26.01 3.20
N ILE A 370 -12.13 25.63 2.89
CA ILE A 370 -11.04 26.59 2.66
C ILE A 370 -11.32 27.43 1.41
N LEU A 371 -11.67 26.79 0.29
CA LEU A 371 -11.90 27.48 -0.99
C LEU A 371 -13.11 28.41 -0.93
N THR A 372 -14.18 27.99 -0.27
CA THR A 372 -15.40 28.81 -0.11
C THR A 372 -15.35 29.77 1.08
N GLY A 373 -14.29 29.67 1.90
CA GLY A 373 -14.07 30.49 3.08
C GLY A 373 -13.71 31.94 2.75
N PRO A 374 -13.72 32.83 3.75
CA PRO A 374 -13.61 34.28 3.56
C PRO A 374 -12.27 34.78 3.00
N VAL A 375 -11.22 33.94 3.01
CA VAL A 375 -9.90 34.29 2.47
C VAL A 375 -9.83 34.07 0.97
N VAL A 376 -10.32 32.93 0.48
CA VAL A 376 -10.29 32.57 -0.94
C VAL A 376 -11.55 33.08 -1.66
N SER A 377 -12.70 33.04 -0.97
CA SER A 377 -14.01 33.55 -1.41
C SER A 377 -14.45 33.01 -2.77
N MET A 378 -14.18 31.73 -3.01
CA MET A 378 -14.56 31.04 -4.24
C MET A 378 -16.03 30.63 -4.20
N SER A 379 -16.72 30.67 -5.34
CA SER A 379 -18.08 30.14 -5.42
C SER A 379 -18.09 28.62 -5.24
N SER A 380 -19.15 28.08 -4.63
CA SER A 380 -19.23 26.64 -4.31
C SER A 380 -19.04 25.74 -5.53
N LEU A 381 -19.57 26.12 -6.69
CA LEU A 381 -19.39 25.33 -7.91
C LEU A 381 -17.94 25.31 -8.40
N LYS A 382 -17.24 26.45 -8.30
CA LYS A 382 -15.81 26.52 -8.63
C LYS A 382 -15.00 25.69 -7.64
N ALA A 383 -15.28 25.80 -6.34
CA ALA A 383 -14.58 25.01 -5.31
C ALA A 383 -14.69 23.50 -5.56
N LEU A 384 -15.90 23.00 -5.85
CA LEU A 384 -16.10 21.58 -6.21
C LEU A 384 -15.31 21.18 -7.46
N ALA A 385 -15.30 22.04 -8.48
CA ALA A 385 -14.57 21.75 -9.71
C ALA A 385 -13.06 21.70 -9.49
N PHE A 386 -12.51 22.58 -8.64
CA PHE A 386 -11.08 22.61 -8.32
C PHE A 386 -10.65 21.39 -7.49
N ASN A 387 -11.41 21.02 -6.45
CA ASN A 387 -11.20 19.78 -5.70
C ASN A 387 -11.22 18.55 -6.62
N PHE A 388 -12.29 18.39 -7.43
CA PHE A 388 -12.38 17.27 -8.38
C PHE A 388 -11.23 17.25 -9.39
N LEU A 389 -10.81 18.41 -9.90
CA LEU A 389 -9.71 18.48 -10.87
C LEU A 389 -8.37 18.09 -10.23
N SER A 390 -8.16 18.46 -8.97
CA SER A 390 -6.99 18.08 -8.20
C SER A 390 -7.00 16.57 -7.89
N GLY A 391 -8.16 16.04 -7.49
CA GLY A 391 -8.39 14.61 -7.24
C GLY A 391 -8.20 13.70 -8.44
N LEU A 392 -8.26 14.19 -9.69
CA LEU A 392 -7.92 13.39 -10.88
C LEU A 392 -6.49 12.83 -10.85
N SER A 393 -5.61 13.40 -10.03
CA SER A 393 -4.26 12.89 -9.81
C SER A 393 -4.24 11.47 -9.23
N VAL A 394 -5.26 11.04 -8.48
CA VAL A 394 -5.37 9.64 -7.99
C VAL A 394 -5.49 8.65 -9.14
N LEU A 395 -6.25 9.01 -10.17
CA LEU A 395 -6.37 8.21 -11.39
C LEU A 395 -5.05 8.19 -12.15
N LEU A 396 -4.36 9.33 -12.23
CA LEU A 396 -3.06 9.43 -12.87
C LEU A 396 -2.01 8.55 -12.15
N GLY A 397 -1.98 8.60 -10.82
CA GLY A 397 -1.06 7.79 -10.02
C GLY A 397 -1.32 6.30 -10.21
N CYS A 398 -2.58 5.90 -10.08
CA CYS A 398 -3.00 4.51 -10.30
C CYS A 398 -2.63 4.04 -11.70
N LEU A 399 -2.86 4.86 -12.73
CA LEU A 399 -2.51 4.56 -14.11
C LEU A 399 -1.00 4.39 -14.31
N ILE A 400 -0.19 5.25 -13.71
CA ILE A 400 1.27 5.18 -13.82
C ILE A 400 1.76 3.85 -13.26
N ILE A 401 1.41 3.51 -12.02
CA ILE A 401 1.87 2.26 -11.41
C ILE A 401 1.29 1.05 -12.13
N TYR A 402 -0.03 1.02 -12.35
CA TYR A 402 -0.69 -0.16 -12.90
C TYR A 402 -0.27 -0.49 -14.35
N LEU A 403 0.10 0.52 -15.16
CA LEU A 403 0.56 0.30 -16.55
C LEU A 403 2.08 0.19 -16.68
N THR A 404 2.85 0.36 -15.61
CA THR A 404 4.30 0.26 -15.67
C THR A 404 4.80 -0.81 -14.71
N LYS A 405 5.70 -1.69 -15.18
CA LYS A 405 6.49 -2.53 -14.28
C LYS A 405 7.50 -1.61 -13.58
N VAL A 406 7.10 -1.03 -12.46
CA VAL A 406 7.96 -0.22 -11.58
C VAL A 406 8.72 -1.19 -10.69
N ASP A 407 10.03 -1.02 -10.62
CA ASP A 407 10.84 -1.80 -9.69
C ASP A 407 10.52 -1.44 -8.24
N ASP A 408 10.58 -2.41 -7.33
CA ASP A 408 10.27 -2.23 -5.91
C ASP A 408 11.08 -1.07 -5.30
N SER A 409 12.34 -0.91 -5.70
CA SER A 409 13.20 0.17 -5.20
C SER A 409 12.68 1.56 -5.57
N LEU A 410 12.17 1.72 -6.79
CA LEU A 410 11.52 2.95 -7.25
C LEU A 410 10.16 3.16 -6.59
N VAL A 411 9.37 2.10 -6.37
CA VAL A 411 8.14 2.18 -5.55
C VAL A 411 8.49 2.73 -4.17
N GLY A 412 9.52 2.18 -3.51
CA GLY A 412 9.99 2.66 -2.22
C GLY A 412 10.39 4.14 -2.22
N LEU A 413 11.11 4.62 -3.25
CA LEU A 413 11.44 6.05 -3.39
C LEU A 413 10.20 6.93 -3.54
N ILE A 414 9.21 6.46 -4.30
CA ILE A 414 7.93 7.15 -4.49
C ILE A 414 7.14 7.19 -3.18
N LEU A 415 7.12 6.11 -2.41
CA LEU A 415 6.45 6.06 -1.11
C LEU A 415 7.10 7.01 -0.10
N ALA A 416 8.45 7.05 -0.05
CA ALA A 416 9.18 7.99 0.79
C ALA A 416 8.87 9.45 0.42
N PHE A 417 8.79 9.75 -0.88
CA PHE A 417 8.36 11.05 -1.38
C PHE A 417 6.93 11.41 -0.96
N GLY A 418 5.98 10.50 -1.17
CA GLY A 418 4.59 10.69 -0.77
C GLY A 418 4.45 10.88 0.75
N GLY A 419 5.22 10.12 1.54
CA GLY A 419 5.26 10.27 2.98
C GLY A 419 5.72 11.66 3.39
N GLY A 420 6.71 12.22 2.69
CA GLY A 420 7.11 13.61 2.83
C GLY A 420 5.99 14.62 2.52
N VAL A 421 5.23 14.41 1.45
CA VAL A 421 4.06 15.24 1.11
C VAL A 421 3.01 15.17 2.23
N TYR A 422 2.69 13.98 2.72
CA TYR A 422 1.69 13.77 3.79
C TYR A 422 2.13 14.39 5.10
N LEU A 423 3.43 14.30 5.43
CA LEU A 423 4.00 14.98 6.58
C LEU A 423 3.84 16.50 6.47
N HIS A 424 4.05 17.08 5.28
CA HIS A 424 3.82 18.51 5.06
C HIS A 424 2.34 18.85 5.28
N VAL A 425 1.44 18.31 4.46
CA VAL A 425 0.00 18.64 4.50
C VAL A 425 -0.58 18.37 5.90
N GLY A 426 -0.29 17.21 6.47
CA GLY A 426 -0.74 16.82 7.79
C GLY A 426 -0.23 17.76 8.89
N ALA A 427 1.07 18.04 8.95
CA ALA A 427 1.67 18.79 10.05
C ALA A 427 1.61 20.32 9.91
N THR A 428 1.67 20.86 8.69
CA THR A 428 1.76 22.31 8.45
C THR A 428 0.43 22.94 8.03
N ASP A 429 -0.45 22.18 7.39
CA ASP A 429 -1.70 22.73 6.85
C ASP A 429 -2.91 22.29 7.67
N CYS A 430 -2.96 21.04 8.13
CA CYS A 430 -4.10 20.51 8.89
C CYS A 430 -3.95 20.68 10.40
N LEU A 431 -2.86 20.16 10.99
CA LEU A 431 -2.63 20.14 12.44
C LEU A 431 -2.73 21.53 13.12
N PRO A 432 -2.21 22.63 12.55
CA PRO A 432 -2.22 23.94 13.22
C PRO A 432 -3.62 24.48 13.54
N LYS A 433 -4.64 24.07 12.78
CA LYS A 433 -6.03 24.54 12.96
C LYS A 433 -6.66 24.08 14.27
N MET A 434 -6.12 23.03 14.90
CA MET A 434 -6.51 22.60 16.25
C MET A 434 -6.07 23.59 17.34
N TYR A 435 -5.09 24.44 17.05
CA TYR A 435 -4.54 25.42 17.98
C TYR A 435 -5.18 26.80 17.84
N ASP A 436 -6.26 26.95 17.05
CA ASP A 436 -6.96 28.21 16.85
C ASP A 436 -7.27 28.89 18.20
N PRO A 437 -6.84 30.15 18.41
CA PRO A 437 -7.10 30.89 19.65
C PRO A 437 -8.60 31.08 19.96
N LYS A 438 -9.50 30.95 18.97
CA LYS A 438 -10.96 31.02 19.15
C LYS A 438 -11.54 29.78 19.85
N LEU A 439 -10.78 28.69 19.96
CA LEU A 439 -11.25 27.43 20.56
C LEU A 439 -11.10 27.43 22.08
N THR A 440 -12.19 27.11 22.78
CA THR A 440 -12.18 26.79 24.21
C THR A 440 -11.42 25.49 24.50
N LEU A 441 -10.99 25.27 25.74
CA LEU A 441 -10.31 24.04 26.15
C LEU A 441 -11.11 22.78 25.81
N GLY A 442 -12.43 22.78 26.04
CA GLY A 442 -13.29 21.64 25.71
C GLY A 442 -13.35 21.37 24.21
N GLN A 443 -13.37 22.40 23.37
CA GLN A 443 -13.36 22.26 21.91
C GLN A 443 -12.00 21.77 21.40
N ARG A 444 -10.89 22.20 22.01
CA ARG A 444 -9.55 21.67 21.73
C ARG A 444 -9.47 20.18 22.06
N ILE A 445 -10.03 19.75 23.19
CA ILE A 445 -10.12 18.32 23.53
C ILE A 445 -10.91 17.56 22.47
N CYS A 446 -12.05 18.09 22.01
CA CYS A 446 -12.79 17.46 20.91
C CYS A 446 -11.97 17.35 19.62
N ALA A 447 -11.20 18.37 19.26
CA ALA A 447 -10.30 18.32 18.11
C ALA A 447 -9.19 17.26 18.30
N PHE A 448 -8.53 17.20 19.46
CA PHE A 448 -7.55 16.14 19.76
C PHE A 448 -8.15 14.73 19.71
N LEU A 449 -9.38 14.54 20.17
CA LEU A 449 -10.09 13.27 20.03
C LEU A 449 -10.36 12.93 18.56
N SER A 450 -10.76 13.92 17.75
CA SER A 450 -10.92 13.72 16.30
C SER A 450 -9.61 13.35 15.61
N PHE A 451 -8.48 13.97 15.99
CA PHE A 451 -7.15 13.57 15.54
C PHE A 451 -6.84 12.11 15.87
N ALA A 452 -7.05 11.73 17.13
CA ALA A 452 -6.83 10.35 17.57
C ALA A 452 -7.71 9.35 16.81
N VAL A 453 -8.98 9.70 16.54
CA VAL A 453 -9.88 8.87 15.75
C VAL A 453 -9.36 8.72 14.32
N GLY A 454 -8.93 9.81 13.66
CA GLY A 454 -8.35 9.74 12.32
C GLY A 454 -7.12 8.84 12.26
N ALA A 455 -6.20 9.00 13.22
CA ALA A 455 -4.99 8.18 13.31
C ALA A 455 -5.29 6.70 13.59
N VAL A 456 -6.25 6.41 14.48
CA VAL A 456 -6.68 5.04 14.78
C VAL A 456 -7.39 4.42 13.58
N CYS A 457 -8.26 5.15 12.86
CA CYS A 457 -8.94 4.62 11.67
C CYS A 457 -7.93 4.09 10.64
N ILE A 458 -6.84 4.83 10.40
CA ILE A 458 -5.76 4.36 9.52
C ILE A 458 -4.96 3.23 10.17
N GLY A 459 -4.61 3.35 11.44
CA GLY A 459 -3.89 2.28 12.15
C GLY A 459 -4.66 0.95 12.20
N LEU A 460 -5.99 0.98 12.19
CA LEU A 460 -6.82 -0.23 12.13
C LEU A 460 -6.72 -0.95 10.78
N ILE A 461 -6.33 -0.27 9.70
CA ILE A 461 -6.05 -0.91 8.39
C ILE A 461 -4.88 -1.89 8.52
N LEU A 462 -3.96 -1.66 9.47
CA LEU A 462 -2.85 -2.57 9.75
C LEU A 462 -3.29 -3.88 10.45
N ILE A 463 -4.51 -3.97 10.98
CA ILE A 463 -4.98 -5.21 11.60
C ILE A 463 -5.25 -6.23 10.49
N GLY A 464 -4.31 -7.16 10.32
CA GLY A 464 -4.31 -8.14 9.23
C GLY A 464 -3.45 -7.74 8.03
N HIS A 465 -2.59 -6.73 8.17
CA HIS A 465 -1.59 -6.41 7.14
C HIS A 465 -0.48 -7.47 7.16
N GLU A 466 -0.57 -8.41 6.24
CA GLU A 466 0.59 -9.19 5.79
C GLU A 466 1.37 -8.32 4.80
N HIS A 467 2.70 -8.25 4.95
CA HIS A 467 3.53 -7.55 3.98
C HIS A 467 3.41 -8.27 2.64
N CYS A 468 2.83 -7.60 1.64
CA CYS A 468 2.85 -8.11 0.27
C CYS A 468 4.29 -8.02 -0.24
N ILE A 469 5.04 -9.10 -0.11
CA ILE A 469 6.30 -9.25 -0.83
C ILE A 469 5.91 -9.65 -2.26
N ALA A 470 6.33 -8.88 -3.25
CA ALA A 470 6.15 -9.26 -4.65
C ALA A 470 6.81 -10.63 -4.88
N GLU A 471 6.12 -11.55 -5.59
CA GLU A 471 6.72 -12.80 -6.08
C GLU A 471 8.05 -12.46 -6.79
N GLY A 472 9.19 -12.70 -6.13
CA GLY A 472 10.54 -12.42 -6.66
C GLY A 472 11.47 -11.55 -5.80
N GLY A 473 11.05 -11.05 -4.63
CA GLY A 473 11.86 -10.20 -3.75
C GLY A 473 12.32 -10.90 -2.46
N ALA A 474 13.36 -11.73 -2.51
CA ALA A 474 14.02 -12.19 -1.29
C ALA A 474 14.58 -10.98 -0.49
N HIS A 475 14.18 -10.82 0.78
CA HIS A 475 15.02 -10.53 1.97
C HIS A 475 14.25 -9.87 3.15
N ASP A 476 14.09 -10.68 4.21
CA ASP A 476 14.43 -10.44 5.64
C ASP A 476 14.01 -9.15 6.38
N HIS A 477 13.19 -9.32 7.43
CA HIS A 477 13.24 -8.51 8.65
C HIS A 477 13.09 -9.37 9.92
N GLY A 478 14.20 -9.95 10.38
CA GLY A 478 14.35 -10.52 11.72
C GLY A 478 14.22 -9.47 12.84
N SER A 479 13.17 -9.59 13.64
CA SER A 479 12.93 -8.84 14.86
C SER A 479 13.93 -9.23 15.97
N GLY A 480 14.86 -8.33 16.30
CA GLY A 480 15.74 -8.45 17.46
C GLY A 480 15.15 -7.78 18.70
N HIS A 481 14.37 -8.53 19.50
CA HIS A 481 14.13 -8.22 20.91
C HIS A 481 14.12 -9.52 21.70
N ASP A 482 15.15 -9.72 22.52
CA ASP A 482 14.99 -10.21 23.89
C ASP A 482 16.27 -9.98 24.70
N GLY A 483 16.10 -9.27 25.82
CA GLY A 483 17.05 -9.32 26.92
C GLY A 483 16.72 -10.49 27.83
N HIS A 484 17.72 -11.05 28.51
CA HIS A 484 17.83 -11.05 29.97
C HIS A 484 18.96 -11.97 30.48
N ALA A 485 19.60 -11.51 31.56
CA ALA A 485 20.22 -12.29 32.64
C ALA A 485 21.40 -13.23 32.31
N HIS A 486 22.62 -12.77 32.63
CA HIS A 486 23.37 -13.19 33.82
C HIS A 486 24.53 -12.24 34.13
#